data_AF-A0A0F3IJI6-F1
#
_entry.id   AF-A0A0F3IJI6-F1
#
_cell.length_a   1.000
_cell.length_b   1.000
_cell.length_c   1.000
_cell.angle_alpha   90.00
_cell.angle_beta   90.00
_cell.angle_gamma   90.00
#
_symmetry.space_group_name_H-M   'P 1'
#
loop_
_entity.id
_entity.type
_entity.pdbx_description
1 polymer ?
#
loop_
_entity_poly.entity_id
_entity_poly.type
_entity_poly.pdbx_seq_one_letter_code
_entity_poly.pdbx_strand_id
1 'polypeptide(L)'
;MPVFKLFIILAWALCTALVSPAVLAKTQTYYSLPAKYLPDNPKQHPRIYLKNRLNGLRQLYYATPQTEAVKAFKHDIDKLLSYHTACEDWRCDNGWPAAALALHWLITGNKASGQKACDVYLPYFSGQSANNQRTDLYYALAYDWLYHHPCFTGAVKANLRKKLIAWSNDTAAADEAGSWIAHDTDRNIAATSGHFLGGLAILGEDKSNGLKLLKRGWTGWKYGLNTLSLPDFPVSEFF
;
A
#
# COMPACT_ATOMS: atom_id res chain seq x y z
N MET A 1 -7.41 8.66 17.40
CA MET A 1 -5.97 8.28 17.36
C MET A 1 -5.60 6.81 17.68
N PRO A 2 -6.48 5.88 18.11
CA PRO A 2 -6.05 4.48 18.40
C PRO A 2 -6.05 3.53 17.18
N VAL A 3 -6.94 3.70 16.21
CA VAL A 3 -7.04 2.81 15.02
C VAL A 3 -5.83 2.96 14.07
N PHE A 4 -5.28 4.18 13.99
CA PHE A 4 -4.14 4.53 13.14
C PHE A 4 -2.82 3.87 13.59
N LYS A 5 -2.63 3.74 14.91
CA LYS A 5 -1.53 2.96 15.48
C LYS A 5 -1.70 1.48 15.20
N LEU A 6 -2.93 0.96 15.21
CA LEU A 6 -3.19 -0.46 14.96
C LEU A 6 -2.80 -0.90 13.54
N PHE A 7 -3.06 -0.10 12.50
CA PHE A 7 -2.69 -0.42 11.12
C PHE A 7 -1.17 -0.34 10.87
N ILE A 8 -0.49 0.67 11.43
CA ILE A 8 0.97 0.78 11.37
C ILE A 8 1.63 -0.34 12.19
N ILE A 9 1.10 -0.66 13.38
CA ILE A 9 1.58 -1.77 14.22
C ILE A 9 1.29 -3.12 13.56
N LEU A 10 0.18 -3.30 12.84
CA LEU A 10 -0.11 -4.54 12.09
C LEU A 10 0.78 -4.69 10.85
N ALA A 11 1.07 -3.58 10.14
CA ALA A 11 2.06 -3.57 9.07
C ALA A 11 3.47 -3.87 9.62
N TRP A 12 3.83 -3.25 10.75
CA TRP A 12 5.10 -3.45 11.45
C TRP A 12 5.26 -4.86 12.03
N ALA A 13 4.23 -5.42 12.66
CA ALA A 13 4.23 -6.78 13.23
C ALA A 13 4.28 -7.87 12.14
N LEU A 14 3.72 -7.63 10.96
CA LEU A 14 3.88 -8.54 9.83
C LEU A 14 5.28 -8.45 9.23
N CYS A 15 5.85 -7.26 9.10
CA CYS A 15 7.21 -7.13 8.58
C CYS A 15 8.26 -7.71 9.54
N THR A 16 8.09 -7.55 10.86
CA THR A 16 8.98 -8.15 11.87
C THR A 16 8.79 -9.66 12.06
N ALA A 17 7.59 -10.21 11.85
CA ALA A 17 7.37 -11.65 11.86
C ALA A 17 8.02 -12.41 10.67
N LEU A 18 8.50 -11.70 9.64
CA LEU A 18 9.06 -12.28 8.40
C LEU A 18 10.60 -12.42 8.41
N VAL A 19 11.28 -11.97 9.47
CA VAL A 19 12.75 -12.07 9.57
C VAL A 19 13.15 -12.58 10.94
N SER A 20 13.63 -13.82 11.02
CA SER A 20 14.35 -14.26 12.22
C SER A 20 15.70 -13.52 12.28
N PRO A 21 16.21 -13.19 13.48
CA PRO A 21 17.48 -12.48 13.66
C PRO A 21 18.72 -13.17 13.04
N ALA A 22 18.61 -14.44 12.64
CA ALA A 22 19.71 -15.24 12.10
C ALA A 22 20.14 -14.85 10.67
N VAL A 23 19.39 -13.99 9.97
CA VAL A 23 19.68 -13.59 8.58
C VAL A 23 20.67 -12.41 8.49
N LEU A 24 20.98 -11.75 9.61
CA LEU A 24 21.82 -10.55 9.65
C LEU A 24 23.33 -10.81 9.50
N ALA A 25 23.80 -12.06 9.58
CA ALA A 25 25.23 -12.34 9.72
C ALA A 25 25.94 -12.97 8.50
N LYS A 26 25.25 -13.26 7.39
CA LYS A 26 25.92 -13.89 6.24
C LYS A 26 25.60 -13.24 4.89
N THR A 27 26.69 -12.71 4.33
CA THR A 27 27.06 -12.59 2.92
C THR A 27 26.44 -11.48 2.06
N GLN A 28 27.36 -10.68 1.53
CA GLN A 28 27.27 -9.80 0.36
C GLN A 28 26.98 -10.61 -0.92
N THR A 29 25.83 -11.29 -0.95
CA THR A 29 25.31 -11.94 -2.16
C THR A 29 23.93 -11.38 -2.44
N TYR A 30 23.90 -10.62 -3.53
CA TYR A 30 22.79 -10.04 -4.27
C TYR A 30 21.38 -10.55 -3.89
N TYR A 31 20.55 -9.59 -3.45
CA TYR A 31 19.32 -9.85 -2.69
C TYR A 31 18.10 -10.03 -3.59
N SER A 32 17.77 -11.29 -3.92
CA SER A 32 16.48 -11.66 -4.48
C SER A 32 15.41 -11.68 -3.39
N LEU A 33 14.21 -11.15 -3.66
CA LEU A 33 13.04 -11.34 -2.81
C LEU A 33 12.72 -12.85 -2.78
N PRO A 34 12.71 -13.52 -1.61
CA PRO A 34 12.41 -14.95 -1.55
C PRO A 34 11.05 -15.28 -2.18
N ALA A 35 11.01 -16.30 -3.05
CA ALA A 35 9.80 -16.68 -3.79
C ALA A 35 8.59 -16.98 -2.89
N LYS A 36 8.82 -17.47 -1.67
CA LYS A 36 7.78 -17.70 -0.63
C LYS A 36 7.03 -16.44 -0.18
N TYR A 37 7.53 -15.26 -0.51
CA TYR A 37 6.89 -13.98 -0.19
C TYR A 37 6.15 -13.36 -1.38
N LEU A 38 6.19 -14.01 -2.55
CA LEU A 38 5.37 -13.65 -3.69
C LEU A 38 3.98 -14.29 -3.57
N PRO A 39 2.92 -13.62 -4.05
CA PRO A 39 1.59 -14.20 -4.04
C PRO A 39 1.49 -15.40 -5.00
N ASP A 40 0.92 -16.52 -4.53
CA ASP A 40 0.73 -17.75 -5.32
C ASP A 40 -0.03 -17.51 -6.63
N ASN A 41 -1.00 -16.60 -6.60
CA ASN A 41 -1.72 -16.12 -7.78
C ASN A 41 -1.56 -14.59 -7.88
N PRO A 42 -0.62 -14.10 -8.70
CA PRO A 42 -0.38 -12.68 -8.83
C PRO A 42 -1.50 -11.94 -9.55
N LYS A 43 -2.58 -12.58 -10.02
CA LYS A 43 -3.76 -11.91 -10.60
C LYS A 43 -4.95 -11.84 -9.63
N GLN A 44 -4.86 -12.47 -8.46
CA GLN A 44 -5.94 -12.50 -7.47
C GLN A 44 -6.03 -11.17 -6.70
N HIS A 45 -7.21 -10.57 -6.62
CA HIS A 45 -7.48 -9.40 -5.77
C HIS A 45 -8.79 -9.58 -4.98
N PRO A 46 -8.93 -8.98 -3.77
CA PRO A 46 -7.88 -8.34 -2.98
C PRO A 46 -6.91 -9.38 -2.41
N ARG A 47 -5.62 -9.05 -2.36
CA ARG A 47 -4.56 -9.93 -1.81
C ARG A 47 -3.82 -9.31 -0.63
N ILE A 48 -3.77 -7.98 -0.58
CA ILE A 48 -3.04 -7.24 0.43
C ILE A 48 -3.91 -7.21 1.69
N TYR A 49 -3.41 -7.85 2.75
CA TYR A 49 -4.06 -8.07 4.06
C TYR A 49 -5.37 -8.89 4.07
N LEU A 50 -6.17 -8.89 3.00
CA LEU A 50 -7.56 -9.34 3.05
C LEU A 50 -7.83 -10.77 2.55
N LYS A 51 -6.88 -11.43 1.87
CA LYS A 51 -7.06 -12.74 1.18
C LYS A 51 -7.82 -13.78 2.03
N ASN A 52 -7.49 -13.89 3.31
CA ASN A 52 -8.15 -14.81 4.26
C ASN A 52 -8.79 -14.12 5.47
N ARG A 53 -8.88 -12.77 5.45
CA ARG A 53 -9.30 -11.97 6.62
C ARG A 53 -10.63 -11.26 6.43
N LEU A 54 -11.15 -11.18 5.20
CA LEU A 54 -12.37 -10.43 4.91
C LEU A 54 -13.59 -10.93 5.69
N ASN A 55 -13.76 -12.24 5.84
CA ASN A 55 -14.88 -12.80 6.60
C ASN A 55 -14.78 -12.47 8.10
N GLY A 56 -13.58 -12.53 8.69
CA GLY A 56 -13.36 -12.12 10.07
C GLY A 56 -13.61 -10.62 10.29
N LEU A 57 -13.20 -9.78 9.33
CA LEU A 57 -13.49 -8.34 9.37
C LEU A 57 -14.99 -8.05 9.26
N ARG A 58 -15.73 -8.79 8.43
CA ARG A 58 -17.20 -8.70 8.36
C ARG A 58 -17.85 -9.07 9.69
N GLN A 59 -17.45 -10.19 10.29
CA GLN A 59 -17.93 -10.59 11.60
C GLN A 59 -17.67 -9.51 12.65
N LEU A 60 -16.45 -8.95 12.70
CA LEU A 60 -16.09 -7.87 13.61
C LEU A 60 -16.94 -6.60 13.36
N TYR A 61 -17.18 -6.24 12.10
CA TYR A 61 -17.94 -5.05 11.72
C TYR A 61 -19.43 -5.12 12.14
N TYR A 62 -20.01 -6.31 12.11
CA TYR A 62 -21.41 -6.56 12.45
C TYR A 62 -21.62 -7.12 13.86
N ALA A 63 -20.55 -7.34 14.64
CA ALA A 63 -20.64 -7.88 15.98
C ALA A 63 -21.41 -6.96 16.95
N THR A 64 -22.07 -7.57 17.93
CA THR A 64 -22.74 -6.87 19.03
C THR A 64 -22.26 -7.47 20.36
N PRO A 65 -21.74 -6.66 21.30
CA PRO A 65 -21.48 -5.23 21.18
C PRO A 65 -20.34 -4.92 20.19
N GLN A 66 -20.42 -3.75 19.53
CA GLN A 66 -19.34 -3.29 18.64
C GLN A 66 -18.13 -2.82 19.45
N THR A 67 -16.94 -3.12 18.95
CA THR A 67 -15.69 -2.59 19.51
C THR A 67 -15.56 -1.09 19.20
N GLU A 68 -14.80 -0.36 20.02
CA GLU A 68 -14.53 1.07 19.79
C GLU A 68 -13.84 1.34 18.45
N ALA A 69 -13.02 0.41 17.97
CA ALA A 69 -12.39 0.52 16.67
C ALA A 69 -13.41 0.48 15.52
N VAL A 70 -14.43 -0.38 15.62
CA VAL A 70 -15.51 -0.48 14.61
C VAL A 70 -16.40 0.76 14.65
N LYS A 71 -16.73 1.26 15.83
CA LYS A 71 -17.52 2.50 15.98
C LYS A 71 -16.78 3.69 15.36
N ALA A 72 -15.49 3.85 15.66
CA ALA A 72 -14.66 4.91 15.09
C ALA A 72 -14.56 4.79 13.57
N PHE A 73 -14.37 3.58 13.04
CA PHE A 73 -14.33 3.36 11.60
C PHE A 73 -15.65 3.73 10.91
N LYS A 74 -16.80 3.32 11.47
CA LYS A 74 -18.12 3.69 10.93
C LYS A 74 -18.32 5.19 10.89
N HIS A 75 -18.03 5.87 12.00
CA HIS A 75 -18.08 7.33 12.09
C HIS A 75 -17.22 8.03 11.04
N ASP A 76 -16.01 7.52 10.82
CA ASP A 76 -15.11 8.04 9.79
C ASP A 76 -15.67 7.81 8.37
N ILE A 77 -16.25 6.64 8.09
CA ILE A 77 -16.90 6.36 6.81
C ILE A 77 -18.09 7.28 6.57
N ASP A 78 -18.94 7.51 7.57
CA ASP A 78 -20.11 8.38 7.45
C ASP A 78 -19.68 9.81 7.10
N LYS A 79 -18.60 10.31 7.73
CA LYS A 79 -18.00 11.60 7.37
C LYS A 79 -17.50 11.63 5.93
N LEU A 80 -16.73 10.64 5.51
CA LEU A 80 -16.21 10.58 4.13
C LEU A 80 -17.32 10.51 3.08
N LEU A 81 -18.45 9.87 3.40
CA LEU A 81 -19.62 9.82 2.54
C LEU A 81 -20.39 11.15 2.50
N SER A 82 -20.37 11.94 3.57
CA SER A 82 -21.04 13.25 3.62
C SER A 82 -20.32 14.36 2.85
N TYR A 83 -19.00 14.27 2.67
CA TYR A 83 -18.24 15.31 1.97
C TYR A 83 -18.58 15.31 0.49
N HIS A 84 -18.71 16.48 -0.13
CA HIS A 84 -19.08 16.59 -1.55
C HIS A 84 -17.85 16.60 -2.45
N THR A 85 -16.77 17.23 -1.99
CA THR A 85 -15.47 17.24 -2.67
C THR A 85 -14.43 16.48 -1.87
N ALA A 86 -13.30 16.14 -2.47
CA ALA A 86 -12.27 15.48 -1.71
C ALA A 86 -11.59 16.43 -0.73
N CYS A 87 -11.68 17.76 -0.87
CA CYS A 87 -10.85 18.69 -0.12
C CYS A 87 -11.62 19.48 0.96
N GLU A 88 -12.29 18.77 1.87
CA GLU A 88 -12.96 19.38 3.03
C GLU A 88 -12.19 19.15 4.35
N ASP A 89 -11.03 18.46 4.32
CA ASP A 89 -10.21 18.16 5.51
C ASP A 89 -8.73 17.88 5.15
N TRP A 90 -7.79 18.04 6.10
CA TRP A 90 -6.34 17.76 5.95
C TRP A 90 -6.03 16.28 5.67
N ARG A 91 -7.00 15.38 5.89
CA ARG A 91 -6.88 13.93 5.66
C ARG A 91 -6.96 13.53 4.19
N CYS A 92 -7.20 14.48 3.30
CA CYS A 92 -7.51 14.19 1.90
C CYS A 92 -6.26 14.06 1.03
N ASP A 93 -5.15 14.64 1.48
CA ASP A 93 -3.86 14.55 0.80
C ASP A 93 -3.13 13.24 1.05
N ASN A 94 -3.71 12.29 1.80
CA ASN A 94 -3.00 11.07 2.22
C ASN A 94 -3.57 9.75 1.71
N GLY A 95 -4.50 9.73 0.75
CA GLY A 95 -5.01 8.48 0.15
C GLY A 95 -5.78 7.54 1.10
N TRP A 96 -5.74 7.77 2.41
CA TRP A 96 -6.48 7.02 3.42
C TRP A 96 -7.99 7.01 3.13
N PRO A 97 -8.63 8.12 2.72
CA PRO A 97 -10.05 8.09 2.37
C PRO A 97 -10.40 7.06 1.30
N ALA A 98 -9.58 6.96 0.24
CA ALA A 98 -9.79 5.98 -0.84
C ALA A 98 -9.70 4.55 -0.30
N ALA A 99 -8.68 4.24 0.50
CA ALA A 99 -8.51 2.91 1.09
C ALA A 99 -9.60 2.56 2.10
N ALA A 100 -10.01 3.52 2.96
CA ALA A 100 -11.06 3.32 3.95
C ALA A 100 -12.41 3.02 3.30
N LEU A 101 -12.79 3.80 2.29
CA LEU A 101 -14.03 3.60 1.54
C LEU A 101 -14.00 2.29 0.73
N ALA A 102 -12.84 1.92 0.15
CA ALA A 102 -12.64 0.63 -0.51
C ALA A 102 -12.83 -0.55 0.46
N LEU A 103 -12.24 -0.47 1.65
CA LEU A 103 -12.39 -1.49 2.70
C LEU A 103 -13.85 -1.60 3.15
N HIS A 104 -14.52 -0.46 3.35
CA HIS A 104 -15.93 -0.44 3.72
C HIS A 104 -16.81 -1.11 2.65
N TRP A 105 -16.54 -0.85 1.36
CA TRP A 105 -17.22 -1.56 0.27
C TRP A 105 -16.98 -3.07 0.33
N LEU A 106 -15.73 -3.53 0.49
CA LEU A 106 -15.43 -4.97 0.57
C LEU A 106 -16.14 -5.65 1.75
N ILE A 107 -16.22 -4.97 2.90
CA ILE A 107 -16.88 -5.48 4.10
C ILE A 107 -18.40 -5.54 3.89
N THR A 108 -19.01 -4.44 3.44
CA THR A 108 -20.47 -4.26 3.51
C THR A 108 -21.21 -4.48 2.20
N GLY A 109 -20.51 -4.45 1.06
CA GLY A 109 -21.13 -4.38 -0.26
C GLY A 109 -21.72 -3.01 -0.62
N ASN A 110 -21.54 -1.97 0.22
CA ASN A 110 -22.06 -0.63 -0.05
C ASN A 110 -21.40 -0.01 -1.28
N LYS A 111 -22.15 0.06 -2.39
CA LYS A 111 -21.70 0.60 -3.67
C LYS A 111 -21.33 2.08 -3.61
N ALA A 112 -22.00 2.87 -2.76
CA ALA A 112 -21.73 4.30 -2.65
C ALA A 112 -20.30 4.54 -2.12
N SER A 113 -19.81 3.70 -1.21
CA SER A 113 -18.44 3.82 -0.71
C SER A 113 -17.40 3.53 -1.77
N GLY A 114 -17.55 2.43 -2.51
CA GLY A 114 -16.62 2.10 -3.60
C GLY A 114 -16.63 3.15 -4.72
N GLN A 115 -17.82 3.65 -5.09
CA GLN A 115 -17.97 4.73 -6.07
C GLN A 115 -17.31 6.03 -5.59
N LYS A 116 -17.55 6.43 -4.33
CA LYS A 116 -16.95 7.63 -3.73
C LYS A 116 -15.42 7.55 -3.71
N ALA A 117 -14.85 6.38 -3.42
CA ALA A 117 -13.41 6.18 -3.47
C ALA A 117 -12.86 6.47 -4.88
N CYS A 118 -13.51 5.94 -5.92
CA CYS A 118 -13.12 6.16 -7.31
C CYS A 118 -13.27 7.60 -7.81
N ASP A 119 -14.42 8.21 -7.55
CA ASP A 119 -14.77 9.48 -8.19
C ASP A 119 -14.13 10.67 -7.48
N VAL A 120 -13.95 10.55 -6.17
CA VAL A 120 -13.55 11.69 -5.34
C VAL A 120 -12.10 11.56 -4.89
N TYR A 121 -11.66 10.40 -4.40
CA TYR A 121 -10.37 10.32 -3.72
C TYR A 121 -9.23 9.76 -4.57
N LEU A 122 -9.46 8.77 -5.43
CA LEU A 122 -8.43 8.26 -6.33
C LEU A 122 -7.85 9.31 -7.30
N PRO A 123 -8.61 10.28 -7.85
CA PRO A 123 -8.07 11.27 -8.76
C PRO A 123 -7.00 12.17 -8.13
N TYR A 124 -7.05 12.36 -6.80
CA TYR A 124 -6.14 13.23 -6.04
C TYR A 124 -4.74 12.66 -5.89
N PHE A 125 -4.53 11.37 -6.15
CA PHE A 125 -3.16 10.84 -6.16
C PHE A 125 -2.36 11.53 -7.26
N SER A 126 -1.33 12.31 -6.93
CA SER A 126 -0.48 12.95 -7.93
C SER A 126 0.45 11.96 -8.63
N GLY A 127 0.81 10.87 -7.94
CA GLY A 127 1.86 9.96 -8.39
C GLY A 127 3.27 10.53 -8.24
N GLN A 128 3.41 11.69 -7.59
CA GLN A 128 4.69 12.29 -7.25
C GLN A 128 4.95 12.09 -5.76
N SER A 129 6.22 11.91 -5.37
CA SER A 129 6.58 11.89 -3.96
C SER A 129 6.36 13.27 -3.34
N ALA A 130 5.24 13.47 -2.66
CA ALA A 130 5.06 14.63 -1.79
C ALA A 130 5.86 14.44 -0.49
N ASN A 131 6.00 15.49 0.32
CA ASN A 131 6.63 15.43 1.65
C ASN A 131 5.94 14.48 2.66
N ASN A 132 4.94 13.71 2.23
CA ASN A 132 4.06 12.89 3.05
C ASN A 132 3.91 11.47 2.47
N GLN A 133 4.90 10.61 2.67
CA GLN A 133 4.94 9.22 2.18
C GLN A 133 3.91 8.29 2.82
N ARG A 134 3.30 8.71 3.93
CA ARG A 134 2.17 7.97 4.53
C ARG A 134 0.97 7.93 3.57
N THR A 135 0.94 8.85 2.61
CA THR A 135 -0.09 8.99 1.58
C THR A 135 -0.18 7.81 0.63
N ASP A 136 0.99 7.29 0.25
CA ASP A 136 1.11 6.52 -0.99
C ASP A 136 0.85 5.03 -0.76
N LEU A 137 1.04 4.56 0.48
CA LEU A 137 0.67 3.21 0.90
C LEU A 137 -0.84 2.97 0.78
N TYR A 138 -1.66 3.99 1.03
CA TYR A 138 -3.10 3.86 0.98
C TYR A 138 -3.62 3.76 -0.46
N TYR A 139 -2.94 4.40 -1.42
CA TYR A 139 -3.29 4.22 -2.84
C TYR A 139 -2.98 2.82 -3.35
N ALA A 140 -1.93 2.16 -2.85
CA ALA A 140 -1.68 0.75 -3.14
C ALA A 140 -2.76 -0.17 -2.54
N LEU A 141 -3.23 0.13 -1.33
CA LEU A 141 -4.36 -0.59 -0.72
C LEU A 141 -5.65 -0.36 -1.49
N ALA A 142 -5.96 0.89 -1.86
CA ALA A 142 -7.14 1.22 -2.65
C ALA A 142 -7.11 0.53 -4.02
N TYR A 143 -5.94 0.45 -4.67
CA TYR A 143 -5.74 -0.31 -5.91
C TYR A 143 -6.15 -1.77 -5.76
N ASP A 144 -5.59 -2.45 -4.77
CA ASP A 144 -5.84 -3.87 -4.53
C ASP A 144 -7.29 -4.13 -4.13
N TRP A 145 -7.85 -3.26 -3.28
CA TRP A 145 -9.17 -3.46 -2.71
C TRP A 145 -10.29 -3.09 -3.65
N LEU A 146 -10.13 -2.08 -4.51
CA LEU A 146 -11.12 -1.69 -5.53
C LEU A 146 -10.99 -2.49 -6.82
N TYR A 147 -10.03 -3.41 -6.94
CA TYR A 147 -9.66 -4.04 -8.21
C TYR A 147 -10.83 -4.61 -9.02
N HIS A 148 -11.83 -5.16 -8.33
CA HIS A 148 -13.03 -5.76 -8.93
C HIS A 148 -14.28 -4.85 -8.85
N HIS A 149 -14.15 -3.63 -8.34
CA HIS A 149 -15.26 -2.69 -8.30
C HIS A 149 -15.58 -2.18 -9.72
N PRO A 150 -16.86 -2.05 -10.12
CA PRO A 150 -17.24 -1.58 -11.46
C PRO A 150 -16.63 -0.23 -11.89
N CYS A 151 -16.49 0.72 -10.96
CA CYS A 151 -15.83 2.02 -11.23
C CYS A 151 -14.32 1.90 -11.53
N PHE A 152 -13.67 0.82 -11.13
CA PHE A 152 -12.23 0.63 -11.30
C PHE A 152 -11.94 0.00 -12.66
N THR A 153 -12.26 0.75 -13.71
CA THR A 153 -12.11 0.33 -15.11
C THR A 153 -10.65 0.09 -15.50
N GLY A 154 -10.41 -0.52 -16.66
CA GLY A 154 -9.05 -0.71 -17.19
C GLY A 154 -8.26 0.60 -17.29
N ALA A 155 -8.92 1.71 -17.64
CA ALA A 155 -8.29 3.03 -17.69
C ALA A 155 -7.90 3.56 -16.30
N VAL A 156 -8.78 3.39 -15.31
CA VAL A 156 -8.49 3.80 -13.92
C VAL A 156 -7.36 2.96 -13.33
N LYS A 157 -7.37 1.64 -13.55
CA LYS A 157 -6.27 0.73 -13.18
C LYS A 157 -4.94 1.16 -13.81
N ALA A 158 -4.92 1.37 -15.12
CA ALA A 158 -3.71 1.79 -15.82
C ALA A 158 -3.17 3.13 -15.29
N ASN A 159 -4.05 4.11 -15.07
CA ASN A 159 -3.67 5.41 -14.53
C ASN A 159 -3.11 5.31 -13.10
N LEU A 160 -3.78 4.57 -12.21
CA LEU A 160 -3.32 4.43 -10.82
C LEU A 160 -2.01 3.65 -10.74
N ARG A 161 -1.84 2.61 -11.58
CA ARG A 161 -0.58 1.88 -11.72
C ARG A 161 0.55 2.79 -12.21
N LYS A 162 0.31 3.61 -13.25
CA LYS A 162 1.29 4.59 -13.73
C LYS A 162 1.74 5.53 -12.59
N LYS A 163 0.79 6.03 -11.80
CA LYS A 163 1.07 6.91 -10.65
C LYS A 163 1.85 6.20 -9.55
N LEU A 164 1.55 4.94 -9.23
CA LEU A 164 2.31 4.15 -8.25
C LEU A 164 3.76 3.91 -8.70
N ILE A 165 3.95 3.65 -10.00
CA ILE A 165 5.29 3.49 -10.59
C ILE A 165 6.08 4.80 -10.55
N ALA A 166 5.45 5.90 -10.97
CA ALA A 166 6.04 7.23 -10.92
C ALA A 166 6.48 7.58 -9.49
N TRP A 167 5.59 7.42 -8.52
CA TRP A 167 5.88 7.66 -7.11
C TRP A 167 7.07 6.83 -6.62
N SER A 168 7.11 5.54 -7.00
CA SER A 168 8.21 4.67 -6.59
C SER A 168 9.54 5.10 -7.19
N ASN A 169 9.54 5.59 -8.44
CA ASN A 169 10.74 6.09 -9.10
C ASN A 169 11.19 7.41 -8.48
N ASP A 170 10.28 8.34 -8.24
CA ASP A 170 10.58 9.64 -7.61
C ASP A 170 11.17 9.45 -6.20
N THR A 171 10.58 8.54 -5.42
CA THR A 171 11.06 8.20 -4.06
C THR A 171 12.46 7.60 -4.09
N ALA A 172 12.76 6.72 -5.05
CA ALA A 172 14.08 6.13 -5.21
C ALA A 172 15.12 7.16 -5.66
N ALA A 173 14.77 8.04 -6.60
CA ALA A 173 15.67 9.12 -7.03
C ALA A 173 15.95 10.13 -5.91
N ALA A 174 14.94 10.46 -5.10
CA ALA A 174 15.11 11.32 -3.93
C ALA A 174 16.01 10.68 -2.87
N ASP A 175 15.92 9.37 -2.68
CA ASP A 175 16.81 8.63 -1.78
C ASP A 175 18.26 8.58 -2.31
N GLU A 176 18.46 8.28 -3.59
CA GLU A 176 19.78 8.31 -4.25
C GLU A 176 20.46 9.68 -4.19
N ALA A 177 19.66 10.76 -4.22
CA ALA A 177 20.13 12.13 -4.06
C ALA A 177 20.49 12.52 -2.61
N GLY A 178 20.41 11.60 -1.64
CA GLY A 178 20.69 11.86 -0.23
C GLY A 178 19.65 12.74 0.45
N SER A 179 18.39 12.71 -0.02
CA SER A 179 17.34 13.54 0.57
C SER A 179 16.94 13.09 1.98
N TRP A 180 16.11 13.90 2.63
CA TRP A 180 15.55 13.70 3.97
C TRP A 180 14.88 12.32 4.22
N ILE A 181 14.49 11.57 3.18
CA ILE A 181 13.89 10.23 3.32
C ILE A 181 14.87 9.24 3.96
N ALA A 182 16.15 9.41 3.66
CA ALA A 182 17.24 8.59 4.18
C ALA A 182 17.56 8.86 5.66
N HIS A 183 17.14 10.03 6.18
CA HIS A 183 17.50 10.51 7.52
C HIS A 183 16.34 10.47 8.53
N ASP A 184 15.11 10.23 8.07
CA ASP A 184 13.92 10.07 8.92
C ASP A 184 13.43 8.63 8.89
N THR A 185 13.59 7.93 10.03
CA THR A 185 13.21 6.53 10.20
C THR A 185 11.74 6.25 9.89
N ASP A 186 10.82 7.14 10.29
CA ASP A 186 9.39 6.97 10.04
C ASP A 186 9.08 7.06 8.55
N ARG A 187 9.70 8.03 7.87
CA ARG A 187 9.55 8.22 6.42
C ARG A 187 10.17 7.07 5.63
N ASN A 188 11.29 6.55 6.10
CA ASN A 188 11.95 5.38 5.52
C ASN A 188 11.06 4.13 5.58
N ILE A 189 10.48 3.86 6.75
CA ILE A 189 9.55 2.73 6.95
C ILE A 189 8.30 2.90 6.09
N ALA A 190 7.75 4.12 6.02
CA ALA A 190 6.56 4.41 5.20
C ALA A 190 6.83 4.18 3.71
N ALA A 191 7.93 4.72 3.18
CA ALA A 191 8.33 4.55 1.78
C ALA A 191 8.61 3.08 1.43
N THR A 192 9.35 2.39 2.30
CA THR A 192 9.63 0.95 2.20
C THR A 192 8.34 0.13 2.11
N SER A 193 7.39 0.42 3.00
CA SER A 193 6.08 -0.24 3.02
C SER A 193 5.28 0.09 1.75
N GLY A 194 5.28 1.34 1.31
CA GLY A 194 4.59 1.76 0.09
C GLY A 194 5.14 1.06 -1.16
N HIS A 195 6.46 0.89 -1.29
CA HIS A 195 7.06 0.12 -2.37
C HIS A 195 6.62 -1.33 -2.35
N PHE A 196 6.62 -1.96 -1.17
CA PHE A 196 6.20 -3.34 -1.04
C PHE A 196 4.72 -3.54 -1.42
N LEU A 197 3.83 -2.71 -0.86
CA LEU A 197 2.39 -2.78 -1.12
C LEU A 197 2.06 -2.43 -2.59
N GLY A 198 2.68 -1.39 -3.14
CA GLY A 198 2.50 -1.02 -4.55
C GLY A 198 2.96 -2.12 -5.49
N GLY A 199 4.10 -2.76 -5.19
CA GLY A 199 4.62 -3.89 -5.94
C GLY A 199 3.67 -5.09 -5.93
N LEU A 200 3.14 -5.46 -4.75
CA LEU A 200 2.14 -6.53 -4.62
C LEU A 200 0.85 -6.21 -5.40
N ALA A 201 0.42 -4.95 -5.38
CA ALA A 201 -0.80 -4.49 -6.04
C ALA A 201 -0.71 -4.63 -7.57
N ILE A 202 0.44 -4.31 -8.18
CA ILE A 202 0.56 -4.28 -9.65
C ILE A 202 1.19 -5.53 -10.27
N LEU A 203 1.77 -6.43 -9.46
CA LEU A 203 2.57 -7.58 -9.94
C LEU A 203 1.88 -8.44 -11.01
N GLY A 204 0.56 -8.60 -10.92
CA GLY A 204 -0.23 -9.41 -11.87
C GLY A 204 -0.46 -8.80 -13.23
N GLU A 205 -0.39 -7.47 -13.30
CA GLU A 205 -0.70 -6.69 -14.49
C GLU A 205 0.54 -6.06 -15.11
N ASP A 206 1.57 -5.83 -14.31
CA ASP A 206 2.89 -5.33 -14.72
C ASP A 206 3.97 -6.02 -13.89
N LYS A 207 4.37 -7.21 -14.33
CA LYS A 207 5.34 -8.05 -13.62
C LYS A 207 6.68 -7.32 -13.45
N SER A 208 7.13 -6.61 -14.47
CA SER A 208 8.44 -5.93 -14.46
C SER A 208 8.47 -4.81 -13.42
N ASN A 209 7.52 -3.88 -13.48
CA ASN A 209 7.47 -2.80 -12.49
C ASN A 209 7.06 -3.31 -11.10
N GLY A 210 6.17 -4.30 -11.02
CA GLY A 210 5.79 -4.93 -9.75
C GLY A 210 7.00 -5.51 -9.01
N LEU A 211 7.85 -6.27 -9.70
CA LEU A 211 9.10 -6.80 -9.13
C LEU A 211 10.09 -5.68 -8.76
N LYS A 212 10.20 -4.63 -9.57
CA LYS A 212 11.04 -3.47 -9.27
C LYS A 212 10.63 -2.78 -7.96
N LEU A 213 9.34 -2.54 -7.77
CA LEU A 213 8.78 -1.97 -6.54
C LEU A 213 9.02 -2.90 -5.34
N LEU A 214 8.76 -4.20 -5.50
CA LEU A 214 9.01 -5.19 -4.45
C LEU A 214 10.48 -5.25 -4.03
N LYS A 215 11.40 -5.17 -4.99
CA LYS A 215 12.84 -5.12 -4.72
C LYS A 215 13.20 -3.89 -3.90
N ARG A 216 12.70 -2.71 -4.25
CA ARG A 216 12.90 -1.47 -3.49
C ARG A 216 12.38 -1.59 -2.06
N GLY A 217 11.17 -2.13 -1.89
CA GLY A 217 10.61 -2.41 -0.56
C GLY A 217 11.44 -3.41 0.24
N TRP A 218 11.97 -4.46 -0.40
CA TRP A 218 12.83 -5.43 0.28
C TRP A 218 14.19 -4.84 0.68
N THR A 219 14.82 -4.06 -0.21
CA THR A 219 16.08 -3.34 0.07
C THR A 219 15.89 -2.36 1.22
N GLY A 220 14.85 -1.52 1.17
CA GLY A 220 14.54 -0.57 2.25
C GLY A 220 14.26 -1.28 3.58
N TRP A 221 13.59 -2.43 3.57
CA TRP A 221 13.34 -3.21 4.78
C TRP A 221 14.63 -3.75 5.40
N LYS A 222 15.55 -4.26 4.57
CA LYS A 222 16.76 -4.92 5.05
C LYS A 222 17.88 -3.94 5.44
N TYR A 223 17.95 -2.77 4.79
CA TYR A 223 19.08 -1.85 4.92
C TYR A 223 18.71 -0.41 5.29
N GLY A 224 17.42 -0.08 5.28
CA GLY A 224 16.99 1.31 5.14
C GLY A 224 17.23 1.82 3.71
N LEU A 225 16.43 2.80 3.29
CA LEU A 225 16.49 3.27 1.89
C LEU A 225 17.84 3.84 1.44
N ASN A 226 18.71 4.39 2.31
CA ASN A 226 19.96 5.11 1.97
C ASN A 226 21.13 4.29 1.33
N THR A 227 20.86 3.18 0.66
CA THR A 227 21.85 2.26 0.07
C THR A 227 21.49 1.83 -1.36
N LEU A 228 20.58 2.53 -2.05
CA LEU A 228 20.12 2.16 -3.38
C LEU A 228 21.13 2.35 -4.53
N SER A 229 22.36 2.78 -4.26
CA SER A 229 23.49 2.70 -5.20
C SER A 229 23.96 1.25 -5.40
N LEU A 230 23.11 0.41 -5.99
CA LEU A 230 23.49 -0.93 -6.45
C LEU A 230 23.20 -1.07 -7.95
N PRO A 231 24.17 -1.60 -8.72
CA PRO A 231 24.15 -1.58 -10.18
C PRO A 231 23.00 -2.38 -10.78
N ASP A 232 22.63 -2.00 -12.01
CA ASP A 232 21.56 -2.56 -12.81
C ASP A 232 21.54 -4.09 -12.81
N PHE A 233 20.36 -4.67 -12.59
CA PHE A 233 20.14 -6.11 -12.63
C PHE A 233 19.84 -6.57 -14.06
N PRO A 234 20.47 -7.63 -14.58
CA PRO A 234 20.04 -8.23 -15.84
C PRO A 234 18.72 -8.97 -15.63
N VAL A 235 17.72 -8.64 -16.44
CA VAL A 235 16.35 -9.20 -16.39
C VAL A 235 16.30 -10.68 -16.85
N SER A 236 17.43 -11.26 -17.23
CA SER A 236 17.52 -12.56 -17.92
C SER A 236 17.44 -13.82 -17.05
N GLU A 237 17.44 -13.72 -15.72
CA GLU A 237 17.49 -14.92 -14.84
C GLU A 237 16.13 -15.36 -14.27
N PHE A 238 15.00 -14.98 -14.88
CA PHE A 238 13.66 -15.33 -14.41
C PHE A 238 12.82 -16.16 -15.39
N PHE A 239 13.45 -16.92 -16.29
CA PHE A 239 12.80 -17.96 -17.10
C PHE A 239 13.23 -19.35 -16.65
#